data_AF-A0A444JF52-F1
#
_entry.id   AF-A0A444JF52-F1
#
_cell.length_a   1.000
_cell.length_b   1.000
_cell.length_c   1.000
_cell.angle_alpha   90.00
_cell.angle_beta   90.00
_cell.angle_gamma   90.00
#
_symmetry.space_group_name_H-M   'P 1'
#
loop_
_entity.id
_entity.type
_entity.pdbx_description
1 polymer ?
#
loop_
_entity_poly.entity_id
_entity_poly.type
_entity_poly.pdbx_seq_one_letter_code
_entity_poly.pdbx_strand_id
1 'polypeptide(L)'
;MFWFSFDEIRSAKFVINQLVDGIFGTEFGTKAQAAPLEQKLAGLIRVLREHPFLLVWDNFESASGIAGTEVRPMLSEADRGLLKELLAGLRNGKTKVLITSRSAEKWLSIGECFRLPLAGLQGEELWAYCNQVLGDLGLRVKRDDADFLELIKELDGHPLALRAVLLQLGQKGAAELLADLRHFLTLEGEESSKILAALGVLDQGLPEAYGPVLQLIGLHRRFVDQDYLGYMLKGVKEGTVAIQPCFALLETAGLLHALGNNIFRMHPALQTHLERQHPAEEGLQRAFVDFMGSFANQLAPKQLHEQRIPFALHGGNFYHALYLAQEFDMDQDVAALTQSLAAYAQNNRDYSGAEQLFATLAEHHRQKKHHEGEAGAYHQLGIIAQEQRDFATAEKW
;
A
#
# COMPACT_ATOMS: atom_id res chain seq x y z
N MET A 1 -8.77 -8.91 -17.90
CA MET A 1 -8.18 -7.68 -17.32
C MET A 1 -7.22 -8.14 -16.24
N PHE A 2 -6.04 -7.53 -16.16
CA PHE A 2 -5.04 -7.81 -15.14
C PHE A 2 -4.78 -6.52 -14.37
N TRP A 3 -4.84 -6.59 -13.04
CA TRP A 3 -4.60 -5.45 -12.16
C TRP A 3 -3.41 -5.76 -11.27
N PHE A 4 -2.42 -4.87 -11.26
CA PHE A 4 -1.18 -4.99 -10.51
C PHE A 4 -1.02 -3.76 -9.63
N SER A 5 -1.01 -3.95 -8.31
CA SER A 5 -0.68 -2.88 -7.35
C SER A 5 0.84 -2.93 -7.11
N PHE A 6 1.58 -1.96 -7.62
CA PHE A 6 3.05 -2.00 -7.63
C PHE A 6 3.68 -1.79 -6.25
N ASP A 7 2.93 -1.30 -5.28
CA ASP A 7 3.29 -1.29 -3.86
C ASP A 7 3.38 -2.71 -3.24
N GLU A 8 2.88 -3.74 -3.92
CA GLU A 8 2.99 -5.15 -3.49
C GLU A 8 4.04 -5.95 -4.29
N ILE A 9 4.60 -5.37 -5.34
CA ILE A 9 5.43 -6.10 -6.30
C ILE A 9 6.90 -5.84 -6.02
N ARG A 10 7.67 -6.91 -5.83
CA ARG A 10 9.13 -6.86 -5.58
C ARG A 10 9.97 -7.26 -6.77
N SER A 11 9.36 -7.78 -7.83
CA SER A 11 10.06 -8.22 -9.05
C SER A 11 9.20 -8.10 -10.30
N ALA A 12 9.80 -7.71 -11.43
CA ALA A 12 9.14 -7.77 -12.73
C ALA A 12 8.89 -9.21 -13.20
N LYS A 13 9.75 -10.16 -12.78
CA LYS A 13 9.56 -11.60 -13.04
C LYS A 13 8.22 -12.09 -12.47
N PHE A 14 7.81 -11.58 -11.30
CA PHE A 14 6.50 -11.89 -10.73
C PHE A 14 5.36 -11.44 -11.64
N VAL A 15 5.38 -10.18 -12.12
CA VAL A 15 4.37 -9.64 -13.04
C VAL A 15 4.28 -10.47 -14.33
N ILE A 16 5.43 -10.78 -14.92
CA ILE A 16 5.53 -11.59 -16.13
C ILE A 16 4.95 -12.99 -15.89
N ASN A 17 5.32 -13.64 -14.78
CA ASN A 17 4.81 -14.96 -14.44
C ASN A 17 3.28 -14.96 -14.22
N GLN A 18 2.72 -13.95 -13.55
CA GLN A 18 1.28 -13.81 -13.36
C GLN A 18 0.54 -13.64 -14.70
N LEU A 19 1.11 -12.86 -15.62
CA LEU A 19 0.57 -12.72 -16.97
C LEU A 19 0.65 -14.02 -17.76
N VAL A 20 1.78 -14.74 -17.69
CA VAL A 20 1.93 -16.04 -18.35
C VAL A 20 0.89 -17.03 -17.82
N ASP A 21 0.73 -17.14 -16.51
CA ASP A 21 -0.24 -18.06 -15.90
C ASP A 21 -1.67 -17.71 -16.31
N GLY A 22 -2.03 -16.42 -16.27
CA GLY A 22 -3.36 -15.97 -16.62
C GLY A 22 -3.71 -16.10 -18.11
N ILE A 23 -2.72 -16.06 -19.01
CA ILE A 23 -2.94 -16.08 -20.47
C ILE A 23 -2.81 -17.50 -21.03
N PHE A 24 -1.82 -18.28 -20.59
CA PHE A 24 -1.54 -19.60 -21.16
C PHE A 24 -2.19 -20.76 -20.36
N GLY A 25 -2.76 -20.49 -19.18
CA GLY A 25 -3.44 -21.50 -18.34
C GLY A 25 -2.49 -22.56 -17.78
N THR A 26 -3.02 -23.53 -17.03
CA THR A 26 -2.20 -24.52 -16.30
C THR A 26 -1.59 -25.63 -17.20
N GLU A 27 -2.25 -26.01 -18.29
CA GLU A 27 -1.78 -27.09 -19.18
C GLU A 27 -0.54 -26.69 -20.00
N PHE A 28 -0.51 -25.46 -20.55
CA PHE A 28 0.66 -24.90 -21.23
C PHE A 28 1.55 -24.06 -20.29
N GLY A 29 1.00 -23.59 -19.17
CA GLY A 29 1.69 -22.77 -18.18
C GLY A 29 2.83 -23.48 -17.49
N THR A 30 2.76 -24.79 -17.23
CA THR A 30 3.89 -25.52 -16.58
C THR A 30 5.17 -25.51 -17.43
N LYS A 31 5.07 -25.60 -18.76
CA LYS A 31 6.23 -25.46 -19.66
C LYS A 31 6.61 -23.99 -19.85
N ALA A 32 5.64 -23.10 -20.02
CA ALA A 32 5.90 -21.67 -20.18
C ALA A 32 6.55 -21.06 -18.92
N GLN A 33 6.20 -21.54 -17.72
CA GLN A 33 6.81 -21.13 -16.46
C GLN A 33 8.25 -21.63 -16.29
N ALA A 34 8.60 -22.78 -16.85
CA ALA A 34 9.97 -23.30 -16.80
C ALA A 34 10.89 -22.66 -17.86
N ALA A 35 10.34 -21.91 -18.80
CA ALA A 35 11.13 -21.25 -19.85
C ALA A 35 12.01 -20.12 -19.27
N PRO A 36 13.17 -19.82 -19.87
CA PRO A 36 13.95 -18.62 -19.57
C PRO A 36 13.10 -17.34 -19.66
N LEU A 37 13.41 -16.34 -18.83
CA LEU A 37 12.62 -15.13 -18.70
C LEU A 37 12.46 -14.37 -20.02
N GLU A 38 13.51 -14.35 -20.84
CA GLU A 38 13.53 -13.71 -22.16
C GLU A 38 12.53 -14.39 -23.11
N GLN A 39 12.43 -15.73 -23.06
CA GLN A 39 11.47 -16.48 -23.86
C GLN A 39 10.04 -16.23 -23.39
N LYS A 40 9.81 -16.15 -22.08
CA LYS A 40 8.49 -15.79 -21.52
C LYS A 40 8.07 -14.40 -21.99
N LEU A 41 8.96 -13.42 -21.89
CA LEU A 41 8.68 -12.04 -22.25
C LEU A 41 8.36 -11.91 -23.75
N ALA A 42 9.16 -12.52 -24.62
CA ALA A 42 8.92 -12.50 -26.06
C ALA A 42 7.57 -13.16 -26.45
N GLY A 43 7.27 -14.32 -25.87
CA GLY A 43 5.99 -15.01 -26.08
C GLY A 43 4.79 -14.20 -25.59
N LEU A 44 4.92 -13.59 -24.41
CA LEU A 44 3.90 -12.74 -23.81
C LEU A 44 3.63 -11.50 -24.67
N ILE A 45 4.68 -10.80 -25.12
CA ILE A 45 4.57 -9.64 -26.01
C ILE A 45 3.79 -10.01 -27.27
N ARG A 46 4.11 -11.14 -27.90
CA ARG A 46 3.40 -11.59 -29.11
C ARG A 46 1.89 -11.71 -28.87
N VAL A 47 1.48 -12.42 -27.83
CA VAL A 47 0.06 -12.65 -27.53
C VAL A 47 -0.66 -11.35 -27.16
N LEU A 48 -0.06 -10.53 -26.30
CA LEU A 48 -0.63 -9.25 -25.88
C LEU A 48 -0.73 -8.24 -27.03
N ARG A 49 0.13 -8.34 -28.06
CA ARG A 49 -0.02 -7.53 -29.28
C ARG A 49 -1.20 -7.98 -30.12
N GLU A 50 -1.41 -9.29 -30.27
CA GLU A 50 -2.42 -9.89 -31.15
C GLU A 50 -3.84 -9.85 -30.56
N HIS A 51 -3.97 -9.84 -29.23
CA HIS A 51 -5.23 -9.91 -28.51
C HIS A 51 -5.45 -8.71 -27.56
N PRO A 52 -6.69 -8.22 -27.41
CA PRO A 52 -6.97 -7.07 -26.56
C PRO A 52 -7.04 -7.47 -25.08
N PHE A 53 -6.09 -7.00 -24.29
CA PHE A 53 -6.17 -7.02 -22.82
C PHE A 53 -6.15 -5.58 -22.27
N LEU A 54 -6.64 -5.44 -21.04
CA LEU A 54 -6.41 -4.27 -20.20
C LEU A 54 -5.49 -4.67 -19.05
N LEU A 55 -4.33 -4.02 -18.99
CA LEU A 55 -3.39 -4.10 -17.87
C LEU A 55 -3.51 -2.80 -17.07
N VAL A 56 -3.76 -2.89 -15.77
CA VAL A 56 -3.75 -1.74 -14.87
C VAL A 56 -2.55 -1.88 -13.94
N TRP A 57 -1.65 -0.91 -14.00
CA TRP A 57 -0.47 -0.78 -13.15
C TRP A 57 -0.74 0.38 -12.19
N ASP A 58 -1.20 0.02 -11.00
CA ASP A 58 -1.62 0.97 -9.97
C ASP A 58 -0.47 1.26 -9.00
N ASN A 59 -0.39 2.48 -8.45
CA ASN A 59 0.69 2.94 -7.57
C ASN A 59 2.10 2.72 -8.15
N PHE A 60 2.26 3.00 -9.45
CA PHE A 60 3.46 2.63 -10.19
C PHE A 60 4.72 3.39 -9.73
N GLU A 61 4.58 4.48 -8.99
CA GLU A 61 5.72 5.17 -8.36
C GLU A 61 6.56 4.23 -7.48
N SER A 62 5.95 3.18 -6.91
CA SER A 62 6.64 2.17 -6.11
C SER A 62 7.73 1.43 -6.89
N ALA A 63 7.60 1.35 -8.23
CA ALA A 63 8.62 0.74 -9.08
C ALA A 63 9.97 1.47 -8.99
N SER A 64 9.97 2.80 -9.04
CA SER A 64 11.20 3.61 -9.00
C SER A 64 11.43 4.35 -7.69
N GLY A 65 10.44 4.36 -6.80
CA GLY A 65 10.38 5.27 -5.66
C GLY A 65 10.14 6.73 -6.08
N ILE A 66 9.95 7.59 -5.08
CA ILE A 66 9.90 9.04 -5.25
C ILE A 66 11.00 9.66 -4.37
N ALA A 67 12.03 10.21 -5.01
CA ALA A 67 13.15 10.84 -4.33
C ALA A 67 12.67 11.96 -3.39
N GLY A 68 13.21 11.99 -2.16
CA GLY A 68 12.81 12.97 -1.14
C GLY A 68 11.53 12.62 -0.38
N THR A 69 10.95 11.44 -0.60
CA THR A 69 9.78 10.94 0.14
C THR A 69 10.05 9.58 0.78
N GLU A 70 9.10 9.08 1.57
CA GLU A 70 9.14 7.74 2.17
C GLU A 70 8.95 6.61 1.14
N VAL A 71 8.51 6.92 -0.08
CA VAL A 71 8.28 5.92 -1.14
C VAL A 71 9.63 5.47 -1.72
N ARG A 72 10.12 4.34 -1.21
CA ARG A 72 11.37 3.73 -1.66
C ARG A 72 11.18 2.91 -2.95
N PRO A 73 12.20 2.81 -3.82
CA PRO A 73 12.16 1.91 -4.98
C PRO A 73 12.01 0.46 -4.54
N MET A 74 11.03 -0.23 -5.11
CA MET A 74 10.74 -1.63 -4.81
C MET A 74 11.24 -2.57 -5.91
N LEU A 75 11.58 -2.03 -7.07
CA LEU A 75 12.13 -2.77 -8.20
C LEU A 75 13.56 -2.34 -8.52
N SER A 76 14.38 -3.31 -8.90
CA SER A 76 15.73 -3.04 -9.39
C SER A 76 15.71 -2.29 -10.73
N GLU A 77 16.86 -1.76 -11.15
CA GLU A 77 17.00 -1.21 -12.51
C GLU A 77 16.77 -2.27 -13.59
N ALA A 78 17.20 -3.51 -13.34
CA ALA A 78 16.97 -4.63 -14.25
C ALA A 78 15.46 -4.96 -14.37
N ASP A 79 14.74 -5.01 -13.25
CA ASP A 79 13.28 -5.22 -13.25
C ASP A 79 12.55 -4.12 -14.00
N ARG A 80 12.91 -2.84 -13.76
CA ARG A 80 12.37 -1.70 -14.51
C ARG A 80 12.68 -1.81 -16.00
N GLY A 81 13.87 -2.29 -16.37
CA GLY A 81 14.24 -2.59 -17.75
C GLY A 81 13.30 -3.59 -18.43
N LEU A 82 12.96 -4.68 -17.74
CA LEU A 82 12.02 -5.70 -18.24
C LEU A 82 10.61 -5.13 -18.45
N LEU A 83 10.11 -4.32 -17.51
CA LEU A 83 8.81 -3.66 -17.64
C LEU A 83 8.80 -2.67 -18.81
N LYS A 84 9.89 -1.93 -19.01
CA LYS A 84 10.07 -1.03 -20.15
C LYS A 84 10.05 -1.79 -21.47
N GLU A 85 10.76 -2.92 -21.53
CA GLU A 85 10.77 -3.80 -22.71
C GLU A 85 9.36 -4.32 -23.03
N LEU A 86 8.62 -4.76 -22.00
CA LEU A 86 7.22 -5.17 -22.14
C LEU A 86 6.38 -4.02 -22.75
N LEU A 87 6.40 -2.82 -22.16
CA LEU A 87 5.65 -1.66 -22.67
C LEU A 87 6.02 -1.32 -24.12
N ALA A 88 7.32 -1.27 -24.43
CA ALA A 88 7.80 -1.02 -25.79
C ALA A 88 7.32 -2.09 -26.77
N GLY A 89 7.34 -3.36 -26.35
CA GLY A 89 6.84 -4.50 -27.11
C GLY A 89 5.34 -4.44 -27.41
N LEU A 90 4.53 -3.78 -26.57
CA LEU A 90 3.08 -3.66 -26.78
C LEU A 90 2.66 -2.55 -27.74
N ARG A 91 3.59 -1.68 -28.16
CA ARG A 91 3.27 -0.56 -29.06
C ARG A 91 2.63 -1.02 -30.37
N ASN A 92 1.60 -0.32 -30.82
CA ASN A 92 0.81 -0.68 -32.01
C ASN A 92 0.11 -2.06 -31.91
N GLY A 93 0.04 -2.65 -30.72
CA GLY A 93 -0.75 -3.84 -30.42
C GLY A 93 -2.18 -3.51 -30.00
N LYS A 94 -2.96 -4.55 -29.70
CA LYS A 94 -4.35 -4.42 -29.23
C LYS A 94 -4.50 -4.21 -27.73
N THR A 95 -3.52 -4.64 -26.93
CA THR A 95 -3.53 -4.46 -25.47
C THR A 95 -3.30 -3.00 -25.08
N LYS A 96 -4.01 -2.56 -24.03
CA LYS A 96 -3.83 -1.23 -23.41
C LYS A 96 -3.29 -1.40 -21.98
N VAL A 97 -2.39 -0.50 -21.61
CA VAL A 97 -1.83 -0.41 -20.27
C VAL A 97 -2.24 0.94 -19.69
N LEU A 98 -2.94 0.93 -18.56
CA LEU A 98 -3.25 2.10 -17.77
C LEU A 98 -2.29 2.13 -16.58
N ILE A 99 -1.51 3.20 -16.46
CA ILE A 99 -0.57 3.41 -15.36
C ILE A 99 -1.09 4.56 -14.51
N THR A 100 -1.29 4.33 -13.21
CA THR A 100 -1.50 5.39 -12.24
C THR A 100 -0.19 5.58 -11.47
N SER A 101 0.20 6.82 -11.25
CA SER A 101 1.39 7.13 -10.46
C SER A 101 1.27 8.51 -9.84
N ARG A 102 1.83 8.67 -8.63
CA ARG A 102 2.07 9.98 -8.02
C ARG A 102 3.32 10.68 -8.58
N SER A 103 4.13 9.97 -9.36
CA SER A 103 5.36 10.47 -9.97
C SER A 103 5.23 10.57 -11.48
N ALA A 104 6.07 11.40 -12.11
CA ALA A 104 6.10 11.52 -13.56
C ALA A 104 6.73 10.31 -14.28
N GLU A 105 7.29 9.34 -13.56
CA GLU A 105 7.93 8.14 -14.12
C GLU A 105 8.97 8.48 -15.20
N LYS A 106 9.90 9.41 -14.88
CA LYS A 106 10.86 9.99 -15.86
C LYS A 106 11.74 8.96 -16.57
N TRP A 107 11.85 7.74 -16.04
CA TRP A 107 12.61 6.63 -16.62
C TRP A 107 11.89 5.94 -17.82
N LEU A 108 10.58 6.17 -17.97
CA LEU A 108 9.81 5.82 -19.16
C LEU A 108 9.80 7.00 -20.14
N SER A 109 10.08 6.74 -21.42
CA SER A 109 9.97 7.78 -22.46
C SER A 109 8.54 7.95 -22.95
N ILE A 110 8.29 8.96 -23.78
CA ILE A 110 7.00 9.16 -24.46
C ILE A 110 6.65 7.96 -25.36
N GLY A 111 7.66 7.21 -25.80
CA GLY A 111 7.46 5.99 -26.59
C GLY A 111 6.78 4.87 -25.81
N GLU A 112 7.07 4.74 -24.51
CA GLU A 112 6.46 3.72 -23.65
C GLU A 112 5.21 4.24 -22.92
N CYS A 113 5.14 5.53 -22.59
CA CYS A 113 4.07 6.09 -21.78
C CYS A 113 3.67 7.51 -22.22
N PHE A 114 2.41 7.65 -22.63
CA PHE A 114 1.75 8.96 -22.76
C PHE A 114 1.20 9.40 -21.41
N ARG A 115 1.54 10.61 -20.99
CA ARG A 115 1.19 11.14 -19.67
C ARG A 115 -0.01 12.08 -19.76
N LEU A 116 -1.03 11.80 -18.95
CA LEU A 116 -2.18 12.67 -18.76
C LEU A 116 -2.18 13.18 -17.31
N PRO A 117 -1.76 14.43 -17.05
CA PRO A 117 -1.83 14.98 -15.71
C PRO A 117 -3.30 15.17 -15.30
N LEU A 118 -3.64 14.77 -14.08
CA LEU A 118 -4.97 15.00 -13.50
C LEU A 118 -4.92 16.27 -12.64
N ALA A 119 -5.85 17.19 -12.88
CA ALA A 119 -6.03 18.40 -12.09
C ALA A 119 -7.19 18.23 -11.09
N GLY A 120 -7.29 19.14 -10.12
CA GLY A 120 -8.45 19.21 -9.23
C GLY A 120 -9.74 19.59 -9.96
N LEU A 121 -10.87 19.35 -9.31
CA LEU A 121 -12.22 19.68 -9.81
C LEU A 121 -12.37 21.18 -10.08
N GLN A 122 -13.03 21.56 -11.17
CA GLN A 122 -13.22 22.96 -11.57
C GLN A 122 -14.67 23.31 -11.88
N GLY A 123 -15.06 24.58 -11.70
CA GLY A 123 -16.38 25.05 -12.13
C GLY A 123 -17.55 24.28 -11.50
N GLU A 124 -18.48 23.78 -12.33
CA GLU A 124 -19.70 23.11 -11.83
C GLU A 124 -19.46 21.73 -11.21
N GLU A 125 -18.41 20.98 -11.60
CA GLU A 125 -18.09 19.70 -10.93
C GLU A 125 -17.58 19.93 -9.50
N LEU A 126 -16.79 20.99 -9.28
CA LEU A 126 -16.38 21.41 -7.94
C LEU A 126 -17.60 21.76 -7.08
N TRP A 127 -18.51 22.57 -7.63
CA TRP A 127 -19.74 22.93 -6.91
C TRP A 127 -20.65 21.74 -6.64
N ALA A 128 -20.80 20.82 -7.59
CA ALA A 128 -21.58 19.59 -7.40
C ALA A 128 -20.99 18.75 -6.26
N TYR A 129 -19.66 18.61 -6.22
CA TYR A 129 -18.98 17.89 -5.15
C TYR A 129 -19.13 18.58 -3.78
N CYS A 130 -18.87 19.89 -3.70
CA CYS A 130 -19.03 20.65 -2.45
C CYS A 130 -20.48 20.57 -1.92
N ASN A 131 -21.47 20.71 -2.80
CA ASN A 131 -22.88 20.62 -2.40
C ASN A 131 -23.25 19.22 -1.88
N GLN A 132 -22.65 18.16 -2.44
CA GLN A 132 -22.86 16.81 -1.93
C GLN A 132 -22.29 16.67 -0.51
N VAL A 133 -21.05 17.08 -0.28
CA VAL A 133 -20.39 17.01 1.04
C VAL A 133 -21.16 17.84 2.08
N LEU A 134 -21.58 19.06 1.73
CA LEU A 134 -22.37 19.92 2.62
C LEU A 134 -23.77 19.34 2.88
N GLY A 135 -24.38 18.75 1.86
CA GLY A 135 -25.68 18.08 1.97
C GLY A 135 -25.67 16.93 2.96
N ASP A 136 -24.60 16.14 2.99
CA ASP A 136 -24.41 15.04 3.94
C ASP A 136 -24.32 15.57 5.40
N LEU A 137 -23.87 16.82 5.60
CA LEU A 137 -23.86 17.52 6.90
C LEU A 137 -25.17 18.26 7.21
N GLY A 138 -26.14 18.27 6.29
CA GLY A 138 -27.36 19.08 6.41
C GLY A 138 -27.12 20.58 6.27
N LEU A 139 -25.95 20.99 5.74
CA LEU A 139 -25.56 22.39 5.56
C LEU A 139 -25.88 22.89 4.15
N ARG A 140 -26.10 24.19 4.04
CA ARG A 140 -26.21 24.89 2.74
C ARG A 140 -25.42 26.18 2.81
N VAL A 141 -24.48 26.34 1.88
CA VAL A 141 -23.70 27.57 1.74
C VAL A 141 -24.21 28.35 0.54
N LYS A 142 -24.25 29.68 0.65
CA LYS A 142 -24.63 30.53 -0.47
C LYS A 142 -23.48 30.66 -1.44
N ARG A 143 -23.76 30.66 -2.76
CA ARG A 143 -22.73 30.75 -3.80
C ARG A 143 -21.97 32.09 -3.80
N ASP A 144 -22.51 33.13 -3.17
CA ASP A 144 -21.92 34.47 -3.04
C ASP A 144 -21.16 34.70 -1.72
N ASP A 145 -21.01 33.67 -0.88
CA ASP A 145 -20.22 33.72 0.33
C ASP A 145 -18.72 33.86 0.00
N ALA A 146 -18.15 35.02 0.30
CA ALA A 146 -16.79 35.37 -0.07
C ALA A 146 -15.75 34.48 0.63
N ASP A 147 -15.94 34.18 1.92
CA ASP A 147 -15.00 33.38 2.71
C ASP A 147 -15.01 31.92 2.22
N PHE A 148 -16.18 31.39 1.90
CA PHE A 148 -16.31 30.05 1.33
C PHE A 148 -15.68 29.95 -0.06
N LEU A 149 -15.89 30.95 -0.92
CA LEU A 149 -15.27 31.01 -2.25
C LEU A 149 -13.73 31.04 -2.15
N GLU A 150 -13.19 31.76 -1.19
CA GLU A 150 -11.75 31.81 -0.96
C GLU A 150 -11.21 30.48 -0.40
N LEU A 151 -11.95 29.82 0.50
CA LEU A 151 -11.63 28.50 1.03
C LEU A 151 -11.53 27.43 -0.06
N ILE A 152 -12.57 27.30 -0.90
CA ILE A 152 -12.55 26.28 -1.98
C ILE A 152 -11.50 26.59 -3.06
N LYS A 153 -11.16 27.87 -3.25
CA LYS A 153 -10.09 28.29 -4.16
C LYS A 153 -8.71 27.87 -3.63
N GLU A 154 -8.46 28.04 -2.33
CA GLU A 154 -7.20 27.61 -1.69
C GLU A 154 -7.00 26.08 -1.79
N LEU A 155 -8.11 25.33 -1.67
CA LEU A 155 -8.15 23.86 -1.80
C LEU A 155 -8.02 23.35 -3.25
N ASP A 156 -8.09 24.25 -4.24
CA ASP A 156 -7.72 24.00 -5.64
C ASP A 156 -8.37 22.77 -6.26
N GLY A 157 -9.65 22.54 -5.91
CA GLY A 157 -10.43 21.46 -6.47
C GLY A 157 -10.06 20.05 -5.99
N HIS A 158 -9.15 19.90 -5.02
CA HIS A 158 -8.70 18.57 -4.58
C HIS A 158 -9.81 17.85 -3.79
N PRO A 159 -10.39 16.72 -4.28
CA PRO A 159 -11.59 16.12 -3.68
C PRO A 159 -11.43 15.72 -2.20
N LEU A 160 -10.28 15.12 -1.84
CA LEU A 160 -10.04 14.72 -0.45
C LEU A 160 -9.86 15.92 0.48
N ALA A 161 -9.03 16.91 0.10
CA ALA A 161 -8.79 18.10 0.89
C ALA A 161 -10.08 18.91 1.10
N LEU A 162 -10.89 19.06 0.03
CA LEU A 162 -12.24 19.61 0.11
C LEU A 162 -13.08 18.86 1.13
N ARG A 163 -13.15 17.54 1.05
CA ARG A 163 -13.96 16.74 1.98
C ARG A 163 -13.48 16.88 3.42
N ALA A 164 -12.19 16.75 3.67
CA ALA A 164 -11.61 16.85 5.02
C ALA A 164 -11.91 18.20 5.69
N VAL A 165 -11.75 19.30 4.95
CA VAL A 165 -11.97 20.66 5.47
C VAL A 165 -13.45 21.00 5.58
N LEU A 166 -14.26 20.67 4.56
CA LEU A 166 -15.69 21.00 4.56
C LEU A 166 -16.49 20.27 5.66
N LEU A 167 -16.04 19.09 6.11
CA LEU A 167 -16.64 18.41 7.25
C LEU A 167 -16.55 19.20 8.56
N GLN A 168 -15.57 20.11 8.66
CA GLN A 168 -15.41 20.96 9.83
C GLN A 168 -16.37 22.17 9.83
N LEU A 169 -17.08 22.45 8.73
CA LEU A 169 -18.04 23.56 8.67
C LEU A 169 -19.25 23.41 9.61
N GLY A 170 -19.50 22.19 10.12
CA GLY A 170 -20.50 21.97 11.16
C GLY A 170 -20.11 22.55 12.51
N GLN A 171 -18.82 22.82 12.73
CA GLN A 171 -18.26 23.29 14.01
C GLN A 171 -17.60 24.66 13.89
N LYS A 172 -16.92 24.95 12.76
CA LYS A 172 -16.17 26.17 12.49
C LYS A 172 -16.73 26.92 11.28
N GLY A 173 -16.58 28.25 11.25
CA GLY A 173 -16.96 29.06 10.09
C GLY A 173 -15.95 28.97 8.93
N ALA A 174 -16.36 29.35 7.71
CA ALA A 174 -15.48 29.30 6.53
C ALA A 174 -14.21 30.16 6.68
N ALA A 175 -14.33 31.36 7.27
CA ALA A 175 -13.20 32.25 7.52
C ALA A 175 -12.17 31.64 8.50
N GLU A 176 -12.65 30.94 9.54
CA GLU A 176 -11.80 30.27 10.52
C GLU A 176 -11.06 29.09 9.88
N LEU A 177 -11.77 28.26 9.11
CA LEU A 177 -11.16 27.14 8.37
C LEU A 177 -10.14 27.60 7.34
N LEU A 178 -10.38 28.72 6.67
CA LEU A 178 -9.41 29.31 5.75
C LEU A 178 -8.14 29.76 6.48
N ALA A 179 -8.27 30.35 7.66
CA ALA A 179 -7.13 30.74 8.48
C ALA A 179 -6.32 29.52 8.95
N ASP A 180 -7.00 28.47 9.44
CA ASP A 180 -6.37 27.22 9.86
C ASP A 180 -5.65 26.54 8.69
N LEU A 181 -6.30 26.45 7.52
CA LEU A 181 -5.72 25.85 6.33
C LEU A 181 -4.44 26.59 5.92
N ARG A 182 -4.47 27.92 5.88
CA ARG A 182 -3.29 28.75 5.56
C ARG A 182 -2.17 28.54 6.56
N HIS A 183 -2.49 28.44 7.84
CA HIS A 183 -1.50 28.14 8.86
C HIS A 183 -0.79 26.81 8.58
N PHE A 184 -1.53 25.73 8.35
CA PHE A 184 -0.91 24.43 8.04
C PHE A 184 -0.18 24.41 6.70
N LEU A 185 -0.63 25.15 5.69
CA LEU A 185 0.10 25.29 4.42
C LEU A 185 1.50 25.89 4.62
N THR A 186 1.65 26.84 5.57
CA THR A 186 2.98 27.38 5.91
C THR A 186 3.90 26.35 6.57
N LEU A 187 3.34 25.31 7.20
CA LEU A 187 4.11 24.26 7.86
C LEU A 187 4.57 23.16 6.90
N GLU A 188 3.84 22.92 5.80
CA GLU A 188 4.00 21.70 4.98
C GLU A 188 4.85 21.86 3.67
N GLY A 189 5.27 23.06 3.26
CA GLY A 189 6.15 23.27 2.08
C GLY A 189 5.47 23.13 0.70
N GLU A 190 6.21 23.09 -0.41
CA GLU A 190 5.68 23.49 -1.74
C GLU A 190 4.89 22.47 -2.61
N GLU A 191 4.84 21.16 -2.36
CA GLU A 191 4.13 20.24 -3.31
C GLU A 191 3.19 19.18 -2.71
N SER A 192 3.46 18.61 -1.53
CA SER A 192 2.56 17.64 -0.85
C SER A 192 1.68 18.28 0.24
N SER A 193 1.69 19.62 0.32
CA SER A 193 1.21 20.38 1.47
C SER A 193 -0.28 20.53 1.60
N LYS A 194 -1.03 20.59 0.49
CA LYS A 194 -2.47 20.91 0.58
C LYS A 194 -3.29 19.79 1.23
N ILE A 195 -3.01 18.53 0.89
CA ILE A 195 -3.71 17.40 1.51
C ILE A 195 -3.32 17.32 2.98
N LEU A 196 -2.02 17.32 3.29
CA LEU A 196 -1.55 17.23 4.68
C LEU A 196 -2.04 18.42 5.53
N ALA A 197 -2.11 19.62 4.97
CA ALA A 197 -2.68 20.78 5.63
C ALA A 197 -4.18 20.63 5.88
N ALA A 198 -4.94 20.16 4.89
CA ALA A 198 -6.36 19.85 5.05
C ALA A 198 -6.61 18.76 6.09
N LEU A 199 -5.72 17.76 6.19
CA LEU A 199 -5.75 16.78 7.26
C LEU A 199 -5.43 17.41 8.61
N GLY A 200 -4.47 18.34 8.70
CA GLY A 200 -4.22 19.12 9.92
C GLY A 200 -5.45 19.89 10.41
N VAL A 201 -6.20 20.50 9.49
CA VAL A 201 -7.48 21.17 9.83
C VAL A 201 -8.51 20.17 10.36
N LEU A 202 -8.63 19.00 9.73
CA LEU A 202 -9.52 17.93 10.20
C LEU A 202 -9.10 17.43 11.60
N ASP A 203 -7.80 17.25 11.81
CA ASP A 203 -7.19 16.67 13.00
C ASP A 203 -7.44 17.52 14.25
N GLN A 204 -7.40 18.85 14.11
CA GLN A 204 -7.77 19.78 15.19
C GLN A 204 -9.20 19.59 15.71
N GLY A 205 -10.11 19.07 14.88
CA GLY A 205 -11.50 18.80 15.25
C GLY A 205 -11.72 17.41 15.88
N LEU A 206 -10.68 16.57 15.96
CA LEU A 206 -10.81 15.21 16.50
C LEU A 206 -10.79 15.20 18.03
N PRO A 207 -11.70 14.45 18.68
CA PRO A 207 -11.66 14.24 20.13
C PRO A 207 -10.34 13.61 20.59
N GLU A 208 -9.74 14.11 21.68
CA GLU A 208 -8.52 13.56 22.28
C GLU A 208 -8.62 12.05 22.61
N ALA A 209 -9.83 11.58 22.93
CA ALA A 209 -10.13 10.16 23.18
C ALA A 209 -9.83 9.24 21.98
N TYR A 210 -9.66 9.79 20.78
CA TYR A 210 -9.31 9.01 19.58
C TYR A 210 -7.80 8.74 19.49
N GLY A 211 -6.96 9.40 20.29
CA GLY A 211 -5.50 9.30 20.22
C GLY A 211 -4.95 7.87 20.09
N PRO A 212 -5.28 6.92 20.99
CA PRO A 212 -4.81 5.54 20.87
C PRO A 212 -5.27 4.81 19.60
N VAL A 213 -6.47 5.14 19.10
CA VAL A 213 -7.01 4.56 17.85
C VAL A 213 -6.25 5.13 16.66
N LEU A 214 -6.04 6.44 16.61
CA LEU A 214 -5.31 7.13 15.55
C LEU A 214 -3.85 6.64 15.48
N GLN A 215 -3.19 6.49 16.63
CA GLN A 215 -1.86 5.89 16.74
C GLN A 215 -1.80 4.50 16.10
N LEU A 216 -2.75 3.61 16.43
CA LEU A 216 -2.79 2.27 15.85
C LEU A 216 -3.13 2.27 14.36
N ILE A 217 -4.07 3.11 13.90
CA ILE A 217 -4.34 3.27 12.47
C ILE A 217 -3.08 3.72 11.73
N GLY A 218 -2.28 4.63 12.32
CA GLY A 218 -1.02 5.11 11.74
C GLY A 218 0.01 4.00 11.48
N LEU A 219 0.01 2.92 12.29
CA LEU A 219 0.88 1.75 12.08
C LEU A 219 0.44 0.86 10.93
N HIS A 220 -0.83 0.93 10.52
CA HIS A 220 -1.33 0.09 9.43
C HIS A 220 -0.88 0.63 8.07
N ARG A 221 -0.75 -0.29 7.11
CA ARG A 221 -0.37 -0.06 5.72
C ARG A 221 -1.51 -0.49 4.83
N ARG A 222 -2.12 0.50 4.17
CA ARG A 222 -3.20 0.36 3.17
C ARG A 222 -4.52 -0.20 3.67
N PHE A 223 -4.52 -1.17 4.59
CA PHE A 223 -5.73 -1.69 5.19
C PHE A 223 -5.61 -1.81 6.70
N VAL A 224 -6.71 -1.48 7.36
CA VAL A 224 -6.91 -1.65 8.79
C VAL A 224 -8.16 -2.49 9.01
N ASP A 225 -8.05 -3.49 9.87
CA ASP A 225 -9.18 -4.28 10.35
C ASP A 225 -9.53 -3.78 11.75
N GLN A 226 -10.73 -3.24 11.89
CA GLN A 226 -11.20 -2.63 13.12
C GLN A 226 -11.31 -3.66 14.27
N ASP A 227 -11.59 -4.93 13.96
CA ASP A 227 -11.67 -5.98 14.98
C ASP A 227 -10.30 -6.24 15.61
N TYR A 228 -9.21 -6.05 14.84
CA TYR A 228 -7.85 -6.28 15.31
C TYR A 228 -7.36 -5.20 16.29
N LEU A 229 -7.81 -3.95 16.11
CA LEU A 229 -7.49 -2.86 17.03
C LEU A 229 -7.97 -3.16 18.45
N GLY A 230 -9.15 -3.80 18.57
CA GLY A 230 -9.68 -4.21 19.86
C GLY A 230 -8.74 -5.16 20.62
N TYR A 231 -7.97 -6.00 19.92
CA TYR A 231 -6.96 -6.88 20.54
C TYR A 231 -5.70 -6.13 20.93
N MET A 232 -5.21 -5.25 20.06
CA MET A 232 -3.99 -4.45 20.31
C MET A 232 -4.17 -3.49 21.50
N LEU A 233 -5.39 -3.06 21.76
CA LEU A 233 -5.72 -2.12 22.85
C LEU A 233 -5.97 -2.79 24.20
N LYS A 234 -5.95 -4.12 24.32
CA LYS A 234 -6.29 -4.85 25.57
C LYS A 234 -5.38 -4.55 26.78
N GLY A 235 -4.27 -3.83 26.59
CA GLY A 235 -3.38 -3.36 27.66
C GLY A 235 -3.49 -1.86 27.99
N VAL A 236 -4.23 -1.09 27.18
CA VAL A 236 -4.52 0.33 27.46
C VAL A 236 -5.69 0.38 28.45
N LYS A 237 -5.55 1.17 29.54
CA LYS A 237 -6.54 1.23 30.64
C LYS A 237 -7.98 1.21 30.10
N GLU A 238 -8.73 0.15 30.41
CA GLU A 238 -10.08 -0.11 29.91
C GLU A 238 -11.06 1.01 30.28
N GLY A 239 -11.86 1.47 29.30
CA GLY A 239 -13.04 2.30 29.52
C GLY A 239 -13.32 3.46 28.55
N THR A 240 -12.37 3.84 27.69
CA THR A 240 -12.41 5.17 27.00
C THR A 240 -12.14 5.15 25.48
N VAL A 241 -11.97 3.99 24.84
CA VAL A 241 -11.55 3.94 23.43
C VAL A 241 -12.77 3.98 22.49
N ALA A 242 -12.94 5.09 21.81
CA ALA A 242 -14.01 5.30 20.83
C ALA A 242 -13.59 4.83 19.42
N ILE A 243 -13.36 3.51 19.24
CA ILE A 243 -12.95 2.92 17.96
C ILE A 243 -14.02 3.19 16.87
N GLN A 244 -15.27 2.77 17.11
CA GLN A 244 -16.35 2.93 16.12
C GLN A 244 -16.60 4.39 15.72
N PRO A 245 -16.73 5.36 16.64
CA PRO A 245 -16.87 6.77 16.28
C PRO A 245 -15.68 7.33 15.49
N CYS A 246 -14.45 6.95 15.86
CA CYS A 246 -13.24 7.37 15.16
C CYS A 246 -13.24 6.88 13.69
N PHE A 247 -13.54 5.59 13.48
CA PHE A 247 -13.63 5.02 12.13
C PHE A 247 -14.74 5.66 11.29
N ALA A 248 -15.92 5.88 11.88
CA ALA A 248 -17.03 6.53 11.20
C ALA A 248 -16.69 7.96 10.76
N LEU A 249 -15.94 8.70 11.57
CA LEU A 249 -15.48 10.04 11.22
C LEU A 249 -14.46 9.99 10.06
N LEU A 250 -13.46 9.12 10.14
CA LEU A 250 -12.46 8.97 9.09
C LEU A 250 -13.06 8.46 7.76
N GLU A 251 -14.08 7.60 7.83
CA GLU A 251 -14.85 7.19 6.66
C GLU A 251 -15.66 8.35 6.08
N THR A 252 -16.32 9.13 6.94
CA THR A 252 -17.03 10.34 6.53
C THR A 252 -16.06 11.32 5.86
N ALA A 253 -14.81 11.42 6.30
CA ALA A 253 -13.74 12.20 5.69
C ALA A 253 -13.17 11.64 4.38
N GLY A 254 -13.54 10.42 4.00
CA GLY A 254 -12.98 9.73 2.82
C GLY A 254 -11.54 9.25 3.03
N LEU A 255 -11.10 9.16 4.29
CA LEU A 255 -9.76 8.69 4.67
C LEU A 255 -9.74 7.19 4.95
N LEU A 256 -10.89 6.63 5.31
CA LEU A 256 -11.15 5.20 5.34
C LEU A 256 -12.26 4.86 4.35
N HIS A 257 -12.19 3.68 3.75
CA HIS A 257 -13.23 3.15 2.87
C HIS A 257 -13.56 1.72 3.25
N ALA A 258 -14.79 1.48 3.72
CA ALA A 258 -15.24 0.16 4.15
C ALA A 258 -15.28 -0.84 2.97
N LEU A 259 -14.74 -2.03 3.20
CA LEU A 259 -14.76 -3.15 2.24
C LEU A 259 -15.68 -4.29 2.69
N GLY A 260 -16.27 -4.17 3.89
CA GLY A 260 -17.04 -5.21 4.58
C GLY A 260 -16.21 -5.91 5.66
N ASN A 261 -16.90 -6.65 6.54
CA ASN A 261 -16.30 -7.39 7.67
C ASN A 261 -15.35 -6.53 8.52
N ASN A 262 -15.69 -5.27 8.77
CA ASN A 262 -14.89 -4.34 9.57
C ASN A 262 -13.47 -4.06 9.00
N ILE A 263 -13.25 -4.35 7.72
CA ILE A 263 -12.01 -4.06 7.01
C ILE A 263 -12.17 -2.74 6.24
N PHE A 264 -11.19 -1.86 6.40
CA PHE A 264 -11.18 -0.55 5.78
C PHE A 264 -9.89 -0.36 4.98
N ARG A 265 -10.03 0.21 3.77
CA ARG A 265 -8.90 0.72 3.01
C ARG A 265 -8.56 2.12 3.48
N MET A 266 -7.29 2.37 3.73
CA MET A 266 -6.76 3.66 4.14
C MET A 266 -6.37 4.48 2.92
N HIS A 267 -6.70 5.77 2.93
CA HIS A 267 -6.14 6.71 1.98
C HIS A 267 -4.63 6.88 2.27
N PRO A 268 -3.73 6.87 1.26
CA PRO A 268 -2.28 6.92 1.49
C PRO A 268 -1.80 8.12 2.33
N ALA A 269 -2.42 9.28 2.14
CA ALA A 269 -2.07 10.49 2.91
C ALA A 269 -2.41 10.39 4.42
N LEU A 270 -3.35 9.53 4.80
CA LEU A 270 -3.73 9.34 6.20
C LEU A 270 -2.55 8.80 7.01
N GLN A 271 -1.84 7.81 6.48
CA GLN A 271 -0.71 7.17 7.16
C GLN A 271 0.36 8.20 7.55
N THR A 272 0.89 8.93 6.55
CA THR A 272 1.94 9.94 6.77
C THR A 272 1.48 11.03 7.73
N HIS A 273 0.21 11.43 7.66
CA HIS A 273 -0.33 12.43 8.59
C HIS A 273 -0.38 11.89 10.03
N LEU A 274 -0.92 10.69 10.24
CA LEU A 274 -1.03 10.08 11.57
C LEU A 274 0.33 9.77 12.18
N GLU A 275 1.31 9.28 11.40
CA GLU A 275 2.66 9.01 11.91
C GLU A 275 3.36 10.29 12.42
N ARG A 276 3.01 11.46 11.86
CA ARG A 276 3.56 12.76 12.27
C ARG A 276 2.82 13.36 13.46
N GLN A 277 1.49 13.36 13.44
CA GLN A 277 0.66 14.05 14.44
C GLN A 277 0.30 13.16 15.64
N HIS A 278 0.18 11.86 15.41
CA HIS A 278 -0.18 10.85 16.41
C HIS A 278 0.84 9.70 16.40
N PRO A 279 2.13 9.97 16.69
CA PRO A 279 3.13 8.91 16.71
C PRO A 279 2.75 7.86 17.76
N ALA A 280 2.76 6.59 17.35
CA ALA A 280 2.39 5.51 18.24
C ALA A 280 3.39 5.37 19.39
N GLU A 281 2.90 5.30 20.62
CA GLU A 281 3.72 4.96 21.79
C GLU A 281 4.34 3.56 21.62
N GLU A 282 5.53 3.34 22.18
CA GLU A 282 6.25 2.06 22.08
C GLU A 282 5.38 0.86 22.49
N GLY A 283 4.56 0.99 23.53
CA GLY A 283 3.66 -0.06 23.98
C GLY A 283 2.65 -0.49 22.90
N LEU A 284 2.11 0.47 22.13
CA LEU A 284 1.20 0.19 21.02
C LEU A 284 1.95 -0.38 19.82
N GLN A 285 3.17 0.09 19.55
CA GLN A 285 4.00 -0.47 18.49
C GLN A 285 4.33 -1.95 18.75
N ARG A 286 4.74 -2.29 19.98
CA ARG A 286 4.98 -3.68 20.38
C ARG A 286 3.71 -4.53 20.30
N ALA A 287 2.57 -4.01 20.76
CA ALA A 287 1.29 -4.72 20.65
C ALA A 287 0.88 -4.99 19.20
N PHE A 288 1.17 -4.05 18.29
CA PHE A 288 0.97 -4.22 16.85
C PHE A 288 1.89 -5.32 16.29
N VAL A 289 3.18 -5.32 16.66
CA VAL A 289 4.15 -6.35 16.27
C VAL A 289 3.69 -7.73 16.75
N ASP A 290 3.37 -7.87 18.04
CA ASP A 290 2.94 -9.13 18.66
C ASP A 290 1.72 -9.72 17.92
N PHE A 291 0.73 -8.87 17.63
CA PHE A 291 -0.50 -9.28 16.94
C PHE A 291 -0.21 -9.69 15.50
N MET A 292 0.50 -8.85 14.74
CA MET A 292 0.79 -9.11 13.33
C MET A 292 1.71 -10.32 13.15
N GLY A 293 2.69 -10.51 14.04
CA GLY A 293 3.57 -11.66 14.07
C GLY A 293 2.81 -12.95 14.36
N SER A 294 1.96 -12.95 15.40
CA SER A 294 1.10 -14.09 15.73
C SER A 294 0.15 -14.44 14.59
N PHE A 295 -0.47 -13.43 13.96
CA PHE A 295 -1.40 -13.62 12.87
C PHE A 295 -0.70 -14.17 11.62
N ALA A 296 0.44 -13.61 11.24
CA ALA A 296 1.24 -14.11 10.12
C ALA A 296 1.68 -15.57 10.33
N ASN A 297 2.14 -15.90 11.55
CA ASN A 297 2.58 -17.25 11.90
C ASN A 297 1.46 -18.29 11.79
N GLN A 298 0.22 -17.93 12.16
CA GLN A 298 -0.95 -18.81 11.99
C GLN A 298 -1.30 -19.05 10.51
N LEU A 299 -0.93 -18.14 9.62
CA LEU A 299 -1.17 -18.24 8.18
C LEU A 299 -0.06 -19.02 7.46
N ALA A 300 1.17 -18.97 7.95
CA ALA A 300 2.34 -19.60 7.33
C ALA A 300 2.15 -21.07 6.92
N PRO A 301 1.56 -21.97 7.74
CA PRO A 301 1.39 -23.38 7.37
C PRO A 301 0.20 -23.64 6.43
N LYS A 302 -0.65 -22.64 6.17
CA LYS A 302 -1.86 -22.81 5.35
C LYS A 302 -1.54 -22.86 3.86
N GLN A 303 -2.47 -23.41 3.08
CA GLN A 303 -2.32 -23.43 1.62
C GLN A 303 -2.52 -22.03 1.02
N LEU A 304 -1.98 -21.79 -0.18
CA LEU A 304 -2.05 -20.49 -0.87
C LEU A 304 -3.46 -19.90 -0.90
N HIS A 305 -4.49 -20.70 -1.16
CA HIS A 305 -5.86 -20.19 -1.26
C HIS A 305 -6.39 -19.59 0.05
N GLU A 306 -5.91 -20.08 1.20
CA GLU A 306 -6.22 -19.52 2.53
C GLU A 306 -5.30 -18.34 2.89
N GLN A 307 -4.07 -18.31 2.38
CA GLN A 307 -3.12 -17.21 2.61
C GLN A 307 -3.44 -15.97 1.77
N ARG A 308 -3.97 -16.15 0.56
CA ARG A 308 -4.17 -15.08 -0.44
C ARG A 308 -4.89 -13.85 0.09
N ILE A 309 -6.04 -14.03 0.73
CA ILE A 309 -6.85 -12.89 1.20
C ILE A 309 -6.17 -12.18 2.38
N PRO A 310 -5.75 -12.88 3.46
CA PRO A 310 -5.03 -12.25 4.56
C PRO A 310 -3.76 -11.51 4.12
N PHE A 311 -2.93 -12.08 3.24
CA PHE A 311 -1.71 -11.41 2.77
C PHE A 311 -2.00 -10.27 1.80
N ALA A 312 -3.09 -10.31 1.01
CA ALA A 312 -3.50 -9.18 0.20
C ALA A 312 -3.96 -7.98 1.06
N LEU A 313 -4.56 -8.24 2.22
CA LEU A 313 -5.01 -7.20 3.14
C LEU A 313 -3.91 -6.73 4.09
N HIS A 314 -3.08 -7.64 4.59
CA HIS A 314 -2.16 -7.37 5.70
C HIS A 314 -0.68 -7.56 5.35
N GLY A 315 -0.33 -7.89 4.11
CA GLY A 315 1.06 -8.00 3.68
C GLY A 315 1.88 -6.75 4.00
N GLY A 316 1.32 -5.56 3.74
CA GLY A 316 1.94 -4.30 4.15
C GLY A 316 2.12 -4.17 5.67
N ASN A 317 1.12 -4.61 6.44
CA ASN A 317 1.18 -4.60 7.91
C ASN A 317 2.24 -5.56 8.44
N PHE A 318 2.39 -6.74 7.83
CA PHE A 318 3.43 -7.71 8.19
C PHE A 318 4.83 -7.17 7.94
N TYR A 319 5.06 -6.49 6.81
CA TYR A 319 6.34 -5.82 6.55
C TYR A 319 6.61 -4.68 7.53
N HIS A 320 5.60 -3.88 7.88
CA HIS A 320 5.78 -2.82 8.87
C HIS A 320 6.04 -3.37 10.27
N ALA A 321 5.32 -4.41 10.67
CA ALA A 321 5.57 -5.13 11.92
C ALA A 321 6.99 -5.72 11.95
N LEU A 322 7.47 -6.26 10.82
CA LEU A 322 8.84 -6.80 10.73
C LEU A 322 9.87 -5.69 10.92
N TYR A 323 9.66 -4.53 10.31
CA TYR A 323 10.52 -3.37 10.50
C TYR A 323 10.56 -2.95 11.98
N LEU A 324 9.41 -2.78 12.63
CA LEU A 324 9.35 -2.43 14.05
C LEU A 324 9.97 -3.51 14.95
N ALA A 325 9.74 -4.79 14.65
CA ALA A 325 10.33 -5.91 15.38
C ALA A 325 11.87 -5.87 15.32
N GLN A 326 12.43 -5.49 14.17
CA GLN A 326 13.88 -5.30 14.02
C GLN A 326 14.39 -4.11 14.84
N GLU A 327 13.69 -2.97 14.82
CA GLU A 327 14.06 -1.79 15.61
C GLU A 327 14.01 -2.06 17.12
N PHE A 328 13.11 -2.94 17.57
CA PHE A 328 12.94 -3.29 18.99
C PHE A 328 13.65 -4.58 19.42
N ASP A 329 14.46 -5.19 18.56
CA ASP A 329 15.14 -6.48 18.80
C ASP A 329 14.18 -7.61 19.24
N MET A 330 12.96 -7.63 18.70
CA MET A 330 11.92 -8.65 18.98
C MET A 330 12.18 -9.92 18.15
N ASP A 331 13.24 -10.65 18.50
CA ASP A 331 13.80 -11.76 17.70
C ASP A 331 12.79 -12.85 17.30
N GLN A 332 11.86 -13.20 18.19
CA GLN A 332 10.83 -14.20 17.88
C GLN A 332 9.88 -13.70 16.80
N ASP A 333 9.46 -12.45 16.87
CA ASP A 333 8.57 -11.82 15.89
C ASP A 333 9.29 -11.57 14.57
N VAL A 334 10.58 -11.16 14.60
CA VAL A 334 11.42 -11.06 13.39
C VAL A 334 11.45 -12.39 12.65
N ALA A 335 11.72 -13.50 13.35
CA ALA A 335 11.75 -14.82 12.75
C ALA A 335 10.38 -15.25 12.21
N ALA A 336 9.31 -15.09 13.01
CA ALA A 336 7.95 -15.47 12.64
C ALA A 336 7.43 -14.70 11.42
N LEU A 337 7.60 -13.37 11.40
CA LEU A 337 7.18 -12.51 10.29
C LEU A 337 7.97 -12.80 9.03
N THR A 338 9.31 -12.92 9.12
CA THR A 338 10.16 -13.21 7.98
C THR A 338 9.83 -14.57 7.37
N GLN A 339 9.66 -15.60 8.19
CA GLN A 339 9.28 -16.94 7.73
C GLN A 339 7.89 -16.93 7.05
N SER A 340 6.92 -16.24 7.64
CA SER A 340 5.55 -16.19 7.12
C SER A 340 5.48 -15.46 5.78
N LEU A 341 6.20 -14.35 5.65
CA LEU A 341 6.35 -13.61 4.40
C LEU A 341 7.05 -14.47 3.33
N ALA A 342 8.10 -15.20 3.71
CA ALA A 342 8.84 -16.07 2.79
C ALA A 342 7.98 -17.25 2.30
N ALA A 343 7.25 -17.90 3.20
CA ALA A 343 6.33 -19.00 2.88
C ALA A 343 5.20 -18.53 1.95
N TYR A 344 4.62 -17.35 2.20
CA TYR A 344 3.64 -16.77 1.28
C TYR A 344 4.25 -16.45 -0.08
N ALA A 345 5.44 -15.85 -0.13
CA ALA A 345 6.13 -15.55 -1.38
C ALA A 345 6.39 -16.82 -2.20
N GLN A 346 6.86 -17.89 -1.56
CA GLN A 346 7.06 -19.21 -2.19
C GLN A 346 5.73 -19.77 -2.73
N ASN A 347 4.70 -19.82 -1.88
CA ASN A 347 3.37 -20.32 -2.27
C ASN A 347 2.76 -19.50 -3.41
N ASN A 348 3.00 -18.19 -3.44
CA ASN A 348 2.55 -17.27 -4.47
C ASN A 348 3.48 -17.22 -5.70
N ARG A 349 4.50 -18.09 -5.74
CA ARG A 349 5.53 -18.20 -6.80
C ARG A 349 6.35 -16.93 -7.04
N ASP A 350 6.44 -16.07 -6.04
CA ASP A 350 7.48 -15.06 -5.96
C ASP A 350 8.76 -15.68 -5.39
N TYR A 351 9.37 -16.58 -6.16
CA TYR A 351 10.56 -17.31 -5.74
C TYR A 351 11.75 -16.39 -5.43
N SER A 352 11.88 -15.27 -6.15
CA SER A 352 12.93 -14.30 -5.88
C SER A 352 12.72 -13.62 -4.52
N GLY A 353 11.48 -13.22 -4.20
CA GLY A 353 11.16 -12.66 -2.89
C GLY A 353 11.32 -13.69 -1.78
N ALA A 354 10.91 -14.94 -2.01
CA ALA A 354 11.05 -16.03 -1.04
C ALA A 354 12.53 -16.35 -0.75
N GLU A 355 13.37 -16.45 -1.78
CA GLU A 355 14.82 -16.64 -1.63
C GLU A 355 15.47 -15.55 -0.81
N GLN A 356 15.15 -14.28 -1.10
CA GLN A 356 15.68 -13.15 -0.33
C GLN A 356 15.27 -13.23 1.14
N LEU A 357 13.98 -13.49 1.42
CA LEU A 357 13.47 -13.56 2.79
C LEU A 357 14.04 -14.75 3.57
N PHE A 358 14.15 -15.94 2.98
CA PHE A 358 14.75 -17.09 3.64
C PHE A 358 16.26 -16.93 3.85
N ALA A 359 16.97 -16.28 2.92
CA ALA A 359 18.38 -15.94 3.12
C ALA A 359 18.56 -14.95 4.28
N THR A 360 17.71 -13.92 4.36
CA THR A 360 17.69 -13.00 5.51
C THR A 360 17.36 -13.72 6.82
N LEU A 361 16.41 -14.65 6.82
CA LEU A 361 16.06 -15.44 7.99
C LEU A 361 17.21 -16.34 8.47
N ALA A 362 17.91 -17.00 7.54
CA ALA A 362 19.07 -17.83 7.86
C ALA A 362 20.18 -17.00 8.53
N GLU A 363 20.47 -15.82 7.99
CA GLU A 363 21.46 -14.91 8.55
C GLU A 363 21.05 -14.37 9.93
N HIS A 364 19.77 -14.02 10.11
CA HIS A 364 19.25 -13.64 11.42
C HIS A 364 19.43 -14.77 12.46
N HIS A 365 19.05 -16.01 12.12
CA HIS A 365 19.24 -17.15 13.00
C HIS A 365 20.71 -17.44 13.31
N ARG A 366 21.61 -17.30 12.33
CA ARG A 366 23.06 -17.41 12.54
C ARG A 366 23.55 -16.40 13.56
N GLN A 367 23.18 -15.12 13.41
CA GLN A 367 23.57 -14.05 14.33
C GLN A 367 23.10 -14.31 15.76
N LYS A 368 21.91 -14.90 15.91
CA LYS A 368 21.32 -15.29 17.20
C LYS A 368 21.76 -16.69 17.67
N LYS A 369 22.65 -17.37 16.94
CA LYS A 369 23.15 -18.73 17.24
C LYS A 369 22.03 -19.78 17.36
N HIS A 370 20.95 -19.61 16.61
CA HIS A 370 19.82 -20.52 16.54
C HIS A 370 19.99 -21.51 15.38
N HIS A 371 20.80 -22.54 15.58
CA HIS A 371 21.23 -23.46 14.53
C HIS A 371 20.08 -24.22 13.85
N GLU A 372 19.03 -24.60 14.60
CA GLU A 372 17.87 -25.30 14.04
C GLU A 372 17.09 -24.40 13.06
N GLY A 373 16.88 -23.13 13.41
CA GLY A 373 16.23 -22.17 12.52
C GLY A 373 17.09 -21.82 11.29
N GLU A 374 18.41 -21.70 11.46
CA GLU A 374 19.34 -21.49 10.34
C GLU A 374 19.25 -22.66 9.34
N ALA A 375 19.28 -23.90 9.83
CA ALA A 375 19.13 -25.08 8.98
C ALA A 375 17.75 -25.14 8.30
N GLY A 376 16.68 -24.78 9.02
CA GLY A 376 15.33 -24.72 8.46
C GLY A 376 15.19 -23.71 7.31
N ALA A 377 15.81 -22.53 7.45
CA ALA A 377 15.83 -21.52 6.40
C ALA A 377 16.62 -21.97 5.16
N TYR A 378 17.78 -22.60 5.34
CA TYR A 378 18.54 -23.18 4.21
C TYR A 378 17.79 -24.31 3.50
N HIS A 379 17.11 -25.17 4.26
CA HIS A 379 16.27 -26.21 3.67
C HIS A 379 15.19 -25.62 2.74
N GLN A 380 14.55 -24.51 3.13
CA GLN A 380 13.56 -23.85 2.28
C GLN A 380 14.19 -23.23 1.01
N LEU A 381 15.41 -22.71 1.07
CA LEU A 381 16.13 -22.25 -0.13
C LEU A 381 16.38 -23.41 -1.11
N GLY A 382 16.73 -24.59 -0.61
CA GLY A 382 16.83 -25.82 -1.41
C GLY A 382 15.50 -26.21 -2.06
N ILE A 383 14.39 -26.16 -1.31
CA ILE A 383 13.04 -26.44 -1.84
C ILE A 383 12.67 -25.44 -2.95
N ILE A 384 12.93 -24.14 -2.76
CA ILE A 384 12.61 -23.13 -3.78
C ILE A 384 13.41 -23.36 -5.06
N ALA A 385 14.69 -23.71 -4.95
CA ALA A 385 15.51 -24.07 -6.11
C ALA A 385 14.96 -25.33 -6.82
N GLN A 386 14.52 -26.33 -6.04
CA GLN A 386 13.88 -27.54 -6.57
C GLN A 386 12.56 -27.23 -7.30
N GLU A 387 11.70 -26.38 -6.74
CA GLU A 387 10.44 -25.94 -7.35
C GLU A 387 10.67 -25.19 -8.68
N GLN A 388 11.74 -24.40 -8.74
CA GLN A 388 12.20 -23.74 -9.96
C GLN A 388 12.90 -24.68 -10.95
N ARG A 389 13.10 -25.95 -10.59
CA ARG A 389 13.85 -26.97 -11.34
C ARG A 389 15.33 -26.61 -11.56
N ASP A 390 15.88 -25.76 -10.70
CA ASP A 390 17.32 -25.53 -10.61
C ASP A 390 17.95 -26.53 -9.64
N PHE A 391 18.06 -27.78 -10.10
CA PHE A 391 18.58 -28.87 -9.28
C PHE A 391 20.06 -28.66 -8.90
N ALA A 392 20.82 -27.92 -9.70
CA ALA A 392 22.22 -27.63 -9.41
C ALA A 392 22.36 -26.65 -8.24
N THR A 393 21.47 -25.66 -8.13
CA THR A 393 21.41 -24.78 -6.96
C THR A 393 20.81 -25.52 -5.76
N ALA A 394 19.78 -26.36 -5.96
CA ALA A 394 19.17 -27.14 -4.88
C ALA A 394 20.16 -28.10 -4.20
N GLU A 395 21.10 -28.72 -4.95
CA GLU A 395 22.14 -29.59 -4.40
C GLU A 395 23.20 -28.84 -3.58
N LYS A 396 23.37 -27.53 -3.80
CA LYS A 396 24.36 -26.72 -3.07
C LYS A 396 23.87 -26.26 -1.71
N TRP A 397 22.55 -26.14 -1.53
CA TRP A 397 21.91 -25.80 -0.25
C TRP A 397 21.83 -27.04 0.64
#